data_AF-A0A2I0CRY6-F1
#
_entry.id   AF-A0A2I0CRY6-F1
#
_cell.length_a   1.000
_cell.length_b   1.000
_cell.length_c   1.000
_cell.angle_alpha   90.00
_cell.angle_beta   90.00
_cell.angle_gamma   90.00
#
_symmetry.space_group_name_H-M   'P 1'
#
loop_
_entity.id
_entity.type
_entity.pdbx_description
1 polymer ?
#
loop_
_entity_poly.entity_id
_entity_poly.type
_entity_poly.pdbx_seq_one_letter_code
_entity_poly.pdbx_strand_id
1 'polypeptide(L)' 'MRSLLNWRPARATLNHYAWIDQQGICRALRQSRVQPSGQGWQPVSYSCPSWLGRPLPEAARQKAPQTRPSTSLEWACTL' A
#
# COMPACT_ATOMS: atom_id res chain seq x y z
N MET A 1 9.45 13.99 -36.66
CA MET A 1 8.23 13.25 -36.27
C MET A 1 8.39 12.82 -34.83
N ARG A 2 7.55 13.30 -33.91
CA ARG A 2 7.73 13.15 -32.46
C ARG A 2 7.11 11.80 -32.07
N SER A 3 7.93 10.80 -31.76
CA SER A 3 7.45 9.48 -31.32
C SER A 3 6.68 9.59 -30.00
N LEU A 4 5.35 9.60 -30.09
CA LEU A 4 4.42 9.59 -28.96
C LEU A 4 4.26 8.19 -28.32
N LEU A 5 4.99 7.18 -28.82
CA LEU A 5 4.74 5.77 -28.49
C LEU A 5 5.33 5.30 -27.16
N ASN A 6 6.12 6.10 -26.45
CA ASN A 6 6.73 5.71 -25.17
C ASN A 6 6.02 6.28 -23.93
N TRP A 7 4.85 6.89 -24.08
CA TRP A 7 4.06 7.35 -22.94
C TRP A 7 3.30 6.14 -22.34
N ARG A 8 3.99 5.31 -21.58
CA ARG A 8 3.29 4.44 -20.62
C ARG A 8 3.09 5.33 -19.39
N PRO A 9 1.91 5.95 -19.16
CA PRO A 9 1.69 6.64 -17.90
C PRO A 9 1.96 5.61 -16.81
N ALA A 10 2.87 5.94 -15.88
CA ALA A 10 3.13 5.09 -14.73
C ALA A 10 1.77 4.74 -14.14
N ARG A 11 1.40 3.45 -14.17
CA ARG A 11 0.13 2.97 -13.64
C ARG A 11 0.19 3.26 -12.16
N ALA A 12 -0.31 4.41 -11.75
CA ALA A 12 -0.16 4.87 -10.39
C ALA A 12 -1.00 3.95 -9.50
N THR A 13 -0.29 3.06 -8.82
CA THR A 13 -0.80 2.04 -7.93
C THR A 13 -1.62 2.71 -6.85
N LEU A 14 -2.89 2.33 -6.76
CA LEU A 14 -3.77 2.78 -5.69
C LEU A 14 -3.39 2.01 -4.43
N ASN A 15 -3.15 2.73 -3.34
CA ASN A 15 -2.95 2.11 -2.04
C ASN A 15 -4.32 1.74 -1.46
N HIS A 16 -4.38 0.62 -0.76
CA HIS A 16 -5.59 0.17 -0.11
C HIS A 16 -5.49 0.50 1.38
N TYR A 17 -6.58 1.01 1.95
CA TYR A 17 -6.69 1.37 3.35
C TYR A 17 -7.96 0.73 3.92
N ALA A 18 -7.84 0.18 5.12
CA ALA A 18 -8.96 -0.34 5.90
C ALA A 18 -9.12 0.51 7.15
N TRP A 19 -10.33 0.98 7.43
CA TRP A 19 -10.65 1.66 8.68
C TRP A 19 -11.07 0.62 9.72
N ILE A 20 -10.36 0.62 10.83
CA ILE A 20 -10.53 -0.32 11.93
C ILE A 20 -11.05 0.45 13.14
N ASP A 21 -12.13 -0.07 13.73
CA ASP A 21 -12.71 0.46 14.96
C ASP A 21 -11.85 0.09 16.20
N GLN A 22 -12.13 0.67 17.36
CA GLN A 22 -11.41 0.37 18.61
C GLN A 22 -11.51 -1.11 19.01
N GLN A 23 -12.55 -1.81 18.54
CA GLN A 23 -12.76 -3.24 18.75
C GLN A 23 -11.94 -4.13 17.80
N GLY A 24 -11.19 -3.54 16.85
CA GLY A 24 -10.42 -4.30 15.86
C GLY A 24 -11.23 -4.75 14.63
N ILE A 25 -12.49 -4.31 14.50
CA ILE A 25 -13.39 -4.67 13.40
C ILE A 25 -13.21 -3.71 12.23
N CYS A 26 -13.15 -4.25 11.01
CA CYS A 26 -13.12 -3.44 9.80
C CYS A 26 -14.51 -2.88 9.49
N ARG A 27 -14.60 -1.56 9.45
CA ARG A 27 -15.85 -0.82 9.25
C ARG A 27 -15.93 -0.15 7.88
N ALA A 28 -14.79 0.20 7.29
CA ALA A 28 -14.74 0.78 5.96
C ALA A 28 -13.48 0.38 5.19
N LEU A 29 -13.56 0.41 3.86
CA LEU A 29 -12.47 0.13 2.94
C LEU A 29 -12.34 1.29 1.96
N ARG A 30 -11.12 1.70 1.65
CA ARG A 30 -10.84 2.81 0.74
C ARG A 30 -9.62 2.52 -0.11
N GLN A 31 -9.75 2.73 -1.42
CA GLN A 31 -8.63 2.73 -2.35
C GLN A 31 -8.28 4.18 -2.67
N SER A 32 -7.07 4.61 -2.33
CA SER A 32 -6.61 5.97 -2.55
C SER A 32 -5.12 6.00 -2.78
N ARG A 33 -4.63 6.95 -3.59
CA ARG A 33 -3.19 7.21 -3.69
C ARG A 33 -2.68 7.93 -2.44
N VAL A 34 -3.50 8.83 -1.91
CA VAL A 34 -3.19 9.67 -0.75
C VAL A 34 -3.74 8.99 0.50
N GLN A 35 -2.97 9.02 1.59
CA GLN A 35 -3.42 8.54 2.87
C GLN A 35 -4.67 9.32 3.30
N PRO A 36 -5.79 8.64 3.60
CA PRO A 36 -6.98 9.32 4.07
C PRO A 36 -6.74 9.99 5.42
N SER A 37 -7.16 11.24 5.56
CA SER A 37 -7.16 11.95 6.85
C SER A 37 -8.24 11.35 7.75
N GLY A 38 -7.82 10.64 8.80
CA GLY A 38 -8.70 10.06 9.82
C GLY A 38 -7.94 9.08 10.73
N GLN A 39 -8.16 9.14 12.03
CA GLN A 39 -7.61 8.16 12.97
C GLN A 39 -8.28 6.79 12.75
N GLY A 40 -7.48 5.73 12.62
CA GLY A 40 -7.94 4.35 12.45
C GLY A 40 -7.82 3.78 11.03
N TRP A 41 -7.37 4.56 10.04
CA TRP A 41 -7.03 4.01 8.72
C TRP A 41 -5.69 3.29 8.77
N GLN A 42 -5.72 2.00 8.46
CA GLN A 42 -4.56 1.13 8.39
C GLN A 42 -4.28 0.77 6.92
N PRO A 43 -3.04 0.91 6.43
CA PRO A 43 -2.68 0.47 5.09
C PRO A 43 -2.76 -1.06 4.99
N VAL A 44 -3.41 -1.55 3.94
CA VAL A 44 -3.64 -2.98 3.68
C VAL A 44 -3.18 -3.35 2.28
N SER A 45 -2.69 -4.58 2.08
CA SER A 45 -2.09 -4.97 0.79
C SER A 45 -3.13 -5.04 -0.34
N TYR A 46 -4.37 -5.34 0.04
CA TYR A 46 -5.53 -5.46 -0.84
C TYR A 46 -6.80 -5.07 -0.08
N SER A 47 -7.87 -4.71 -0.79
CA SER A 47 -9.18 -4.43 -0.18
C SER A 47 -10.15 -5.57 -0.44
N CYS A 48 -10.66 -6.22 0.61
CA CYS A 48 -11.68 -7.26 0.49
C CYS A 48 -12.95 -6.89 1.26
N PRO A 49 -14.12 -6.78 0.58
CA PRO A 49 -15.39 -6.44 1.24
C PRO A 49 -15.83 -7.50 2.26
N SER A 50 -15.31 -8.73 2.18
CA SER A 50 -15.53 -9.80 3.17
C SER A 50 -15.03 -9.47 4.58
N TRP A 51 -14.25 -8.41 4.76
CA TRP A 51 -13.79 -7.95 6.07
C TRP A 51 -14.77 -7.00 6.76
N LEU A 52 -15.71 -6.42 6.03
CA LEU A 52 -16.68 -5.50 6.63
C LEU A 52 -17.46 -6.23 7.73
N GLY A 53 -17.42 -5.68 8.95
CA GLY A 53 -18.04 -6.30 10.12
C GLY A 53 -17.24 -7.46 10.73
N ARG A 54 -16.02 -7.72 10.26
CA ARG A 54 -15.13 -8.78 10.79
C ARG A 54 -13.78 -8.19 11.23
N PRO A 55 -13.04 -8.87 12.13
CA PRO A 55 -11.69 -8.43 12.48
C PRO A 55 -10.78 -8.50 11.26
N LEU A 56 -9.92 -7.48 11.10
CA LEU A 56 -8.97 -7.44 9.98
C LEU A 56 -7.94 -8.57 10.15
N PRO A 57 -7.85 -9.52 9.20
CA PRO A 57 -6.88 -10.59 9.29
C PRO A 57 -5.46 -10.01 9.25
N GLU A 58 -4.57 -10.54 10.08
CA GLU A 58 -3.20 -10.06 10.18
C GLU A 58 -2.44 -10.15 8.85
N ALA A 59 -2.77 -11.17 8.03
CA ALA A 59 -2.25 -11.35 6.68
C ALA A 59 -2.61 -10.20 5.70
N ALA A 60 -3.67 -9.43 5.99
CA ALA A 60 -4.07 -8.28 5.17
C ALA A 60 -3.40 -6.98 5.58
N ARG A 61 -2.93 -6.88 6.84
CA ARG A 61 -2.18 -5.71 7.31
C ARG A 61 -0.92 -5.62 6.48
N GLN A 62 -0.67 -4.47 5.84
CA GLN A 62 0.66 -4.22 5.30
C GLN A 62 1.60 -4.20 6.50
N LYS A 63 2.37 -5.28 6.71
CA LYS A 63 3.66 -5.11 7.38
C LYS A 63 4.35 -4.05 6.56
N ALA A 64 4.67 -2.91 7.20
CA ALA A 64 5.29 -1.76 6.55
C ALA A 64 6.25 -2.30 5.49
N PRO A 65 6.19 -1.80 4.24
CA PRO A 65 7.10 -2.27 3.21
C PRO A 65 8.45 -2.29 3.89
N GLN A 66 9.04 -3.49 4.01
CA GLN A 66 10.43 -3.55 4.36
C GLN A 66 11.03 -2.74 3.23
N THR A 67 11.36 -1.48 3.54
CA THR A 67 12.42 -0.77 2.89
C THR A 67 13.51 -1.79 3.01
N ARG A 68 13.63 -2.66 2.00
CA ARG A 68 14.89 -3.26 1.67
C ARG A 68 15.75 -2.03 1.71
N PRO A 69 16.65 -1.85 2.69
CA PRO A 69 17.63 -0.80 2.54
C PRO A 69 18.10 -1.05 1.13
N SER A 70 17.90 -0.05 0.25
CA SER A 70 18.62 -0.07 -1.00
C SER A 70 20.03 -0.13 -0.46
N THR A 71 20.59 -1.34 -0.39
CA THR A 71 22.01 -1.56 -0.28
C THR A 71 22.45 -0.87 -1.54
N SER A 72 22.71 0.43 -1.37
CA SER A 72 23.74 1.10 -2.08
C SER A 72 24.86 0.09 -2.05
N LEU A 73 25.03 -0.64 -3.15
CA LEU A 73 26.31 -1.23 -3.51
C LEU A 73 27.21 -0.03 -3.85
N GLU A 74 27.39 0.81 -2.84
CA GLU A 74 28.51 1.68 -2.66
C GLU A 74 29.60 0.69 -2.20
N TRP A 75 30.69 0.62 -2.97
CA TRP A 75 31.98 -0.03 -2.66
C TRP A 75 32.04 -1.57 -2.48
N ALA A 76 32.17 -2.29 -3.60
CA ALA A 76 33.17 -3.36 -3.87
C ALA A 76 32.76 -4.09 -5.17
N CYS A 77 33.52 -4.12 -6.27
CA CYS A 77 34.85 -4.73 -6.45
C CYS A 77 35.58 -4.00 -7.59
N THR A 78 36.80 -3.48 -7.40
CA THR A 78 38.08 -4.20 -7.56
C THR A 78 38.45 -4.48 -9.02
N LEU A 79 39.12 -3.51 -9.68
CA LEU A 79 40.48 -3.57 -10.25
C LEU A 79 40.75 -2.34 -11.13
#